data_AF-A0A7L9C0S6-F1
#
_entry.id   AF-A0A7L9C0S6-F1
#
_cell.length_a   1.000
_cell.length_b   1.000
_cell.length_c   1.000
_cell.angle_alpha   90.00
_cell.angle_beta   90.00
_cell.angle_gamma   90.00
#
_symmetry.space_group_name_H-M   'P 1'
#
loop_
_entity.id
_entity.type
_entity.pdbx_description
1 polymer ?
#
loop_
_entity_poly.entity_id
_entity_poly.type
_entity_poly.pdbx_seq_one_letter_code
_entity_poly.pdbx_strand_id
1 'polypeptide(L)'
;MFQKSHVRGRRGFTLIELVTVIVILGILSAVALPVYLDYRNDAKTAACKGSLGAMRAAVANFYAKSAVGGGTPAYPTITQLNTVGTVLIDTVPDNPFDGDSTKNNIVDGTGVTKGTVTGTSGGWCYNPTNGQVWANTNTSGVGENSF
;
A
#
# COMPACT_ATOMS: atom_id res chain seq x y z
N MET A 1 -26.44 -53.93 -41.00
CA MET A 1 -26.70 -53.94 -39.55
C MET A 1 -26.35 -52.55 -39.02
N PHE A 2 -27.34 -51.68 -38.77
CA PHE A 2 -27.13 -50.29 -38.32
C PHE A 2 -27.48 -50.18 -36.83
N GLN A 3 -26.50 -49.84 -36.00
CA GLN A 3 -26.63 -49.70 -34.56
C GLN A 3 -27.06 -48.26 -34.22
N LYS A 4 -28.25 -48.09 -33.64
CA LYS A 4 -28.83 -46.80 -33.25
C LYS A 4 -28.16 -46.30 -31.96
N SER A 5 -27.37 -45.22 -32.05
CA SER A 5 -26.78 -44.56 -30.88
C SER A 5 -27.87 -43.78 -30.12
N HIS A 6 -28.07 -44.12 -28.85
CA HIS A 6 -28.94 -43.35 -27.95
C HIS A 6 -28.17 -42.13 -27.44
N VAL A 7 -28.47 -40.95 -28.00
CA VAL A 7 -28.05 -39.67 -27.42
C VAL A 7 -28.81 -39.49 -26.10
N ARG A 8 -28.11 -39.59 -24.96
CA ARG A 8 -28.68 -39.29 -23.63
C ARG A 8 -29.04 -37.80 -23.58
N GLY A 9 -30.29 -37.50 -23.25
CA GLY A 9 -30.83 -36.14 -23.21
C GLY A 9 -30.02 -35.23 -22.27
N ARG A 10 -29.67 -34.05 -22.76
CA ARG A 10 -29.05 -32.98 -21.96
C ARG A 10 -30.09 -32.48 -20.97
N ARG A 11 -29.92 -32.79 -19.67
CA ARG A 11 -30.67 -32.13 -18.59
C ARG A 11 -30.20 -30.67 -18.54
N GLY A 12 -31.11 -29.74 -18.84
CA GLY A 12 -30.86 -28.30 -18.68
C GLY A 12 -31.02 -27.86 -17.22
N PHE A 13 -30.36 -26.76 -16.86
CA PHE A 13 -30.57 -26.08 -15.57
C PHE A 13 -32.03 -25.62 -15.45
N THR A 14 -32.64 -25.81 -14.28
CA THR A 14 -33.98 -25.29 -14.03
C THR A 14 -33.93 -23.79 -13.72
N LEU A 15 -34.99 -23.05 -14.06
CA LEU A 15 -35.10 -21.64 -13.70
C LEU A 15 -35.05 -21.44 -12.18
N ILE A 16 -35.62 -22.38 -11.42
CA ILE A 16 -35.60 -22.31 -9.97
C ILE A 16 -34.20 -22.51 -9.38
N GLU A 17 -33.38 -23.39 -9.95
CA GLU A 17 -31.98 -23.52 -9.53
C GLU A 17 -31.21 -22.21 -9.72
N LEU A 18 -31.40 -21.53 -10.85
CA LEU A 18 -30.73 -20.26 -11.09
C LEU A 18 -31.24 -19.16 -10.13
N VAL A 19 -32.55 -19.10 -9.89
CA VAL A 19 -33.16 -18.11 -8.99
C VAL A 19 -32.73 -18.32 -7.55
N THR A 20 -32.75 -19.55 -7.04
CA THR A 20 -32.33 -19.81 -5.65
C THR A 20 -30.85 -19.52 -5.45
N VAL A 21 -29.99 -19.78 -6.45
CA VAL A 21 -28.56 -19.46 -6.38
C VAL A 21 -28.32 -17.95 -6.27
N ILE A 22 -28.94 -17.14 -7.12
CA ILE A 22 -28.76 -15.67 -7.05
C ILE A 22 -29.34 -15.09 -5.75
N VAL A 23 -30.41 -15.67 -5.20
CA VAL A 23 -30.96 -15.26 -3.90
C VAL A 23 -29.97 -15.55 -2.77
N ILE A 24 -29.39 -16.75 -2.74
CA ILE A 24 -28.36 -17.09 -1.73
C ILE A 24 -27.13 -16.20 -1.88
N LEU A 25 -26.63 -15.99 -3.11
CA LEU A 25 -25.50 -15.10 -3.37
C LEU A 25 -25.80 -13.65 -2.98
N GLY A 26 -27.04 -13.19 -3.15
CA GLY A 26 -27.48 -11.86 -2.72
C GLY A 26 -27.37 -11.67 -1.21
N ILE A 27 -27.85 -12.65 -0.42
CA ILE A 27 -27.77 -12.61 1.05
C ILE A 27 -26.32 -12.65 1.52
N LEU A 28 -25.50 -13.55 0.97
CA LEU A 28 -24.08 -13.65 1.32
C LEU A 28 -23.31 -12.38 0.96
N SER A 29 -23.60 -11.77 -0.19
CA SER A 29 -22.93 -10.54 -0.62
C SER A 29 -23.25 -9.36 0.29
N ALA A 30 -24.48 -9.25 0.79
CA ALA A 30 -24.90 -8.16 1.67
C ALA A 30 -24.08 -8.10 2.98
N VAL A 31 -23.73 -9.26 3.55
CA VAL A 31 -22.93 -9.34 4.79
C VAL A 31 -21.42 -9.35 4.52
N ALA A 32 -20.97 -9.94 3.41
CA ALA A 32 -19.55 -10.09 3.12
C ALA A 32 -18.88 -8.79 2.65
N LEU A 33 -19.59 -7.95 1.88
CA LEU A 33 -19.05 -6.72 1.32
C LEU A 33 -18.52 -5.71 2.36
N PRO A 34 -19.28 -5.32 3.42
CA PRO A 34 -18.78 -4.33 4.38
C PRO A 34 -17.52 -4.83 5.12
N VAL A 35 -17.54 -6.07 5.62
CA VAL A 35 -16.39 -6.67 6.32
C VAL A 35 -15.16 -6.75 5.41
N TYR A 36 -15.36 -7.05 4.13
CA TYR A 36 -14.28 -7.10 3.16
C TYR A 36 -13.61 -5.75 2.92
N LEU A 37 -14.38 -4.65 2.94
CA LEU A 37 -13.83 -3.30 2.81
C LEU A 37 -12.99 -2.92 4.04
N ASP A 38 -13.45 -3.28 5.23
CA ASP A 38 -12.71 -3.05 6.48
C ASP A 38 -11.37 -3.80 6.46
N TYR A 39 -11.38 -5.10 6.11
CA TYR A 39 -10.14 -5.88 6.00
C TYR A 39 -9.17 -5.34 4.94
N ARG A 40 -9.68 -4.82 3.82
CA ARG A 40 -8.82 -4.17 2.82
C ARG A 40 -8.14 -2.93 3.40
N ASN A 41 -8.86 -2.12 4.17
CA ASN A 41 -8.30 -0.91 4.79
C ASN A 41 -7.28 -1.25 5.89
N ASP A 42 -7.54 -2.27 6.69
CA ASP A 42 -6.60 -2.77 7.71
C ASP A 42 -5.33 -3.31 7.06
N ALA A 43 -5.47 -4.07 5.96
CA ALA A 43 -4.32 -4.58 5.21
C ALA A 43 -3.48 -3.45 4.62
N LYS A 44 -4.11 -2.42 4.03
CA LYS A 44 -3.39 -1.22 3.55
C LYS A 44 -2.68 -0.49 4.68
N THR A 45 -3.33 -0.35 5.83
CA THR A 45 -2.76 0.29 7.02
C THR A 45 -1.52 -0.46 7.52
N ALA A 46 -1.61 -1.79 7.61
CA ALA A 46 -0.50 -2.64 8.03
C ALA A 46 0.66 -2.58 7.03
N ALA A 47 0.37 -2.65 5.72
CA ALA A 47 1.38 -2.52 4.67
C ALA A 47 2.09 -1.16 4.73
N CYS A 48 1.34 -0.07 4.89
CA CYS A 48 1.91 1.28 4.99
C CYS A 48 2.83 1.42 6.21
N LYS A 49 2.40 0.93 7.38
CA LYS A 49 3.24 0.88 8.59
C LYS A 49 4.52 0.07 8.38
N GLY A 50 4.42 -1.06 7.67
CA GLY A 50 5.58 -1.89 7.31
C GLY A 50 6.58 -1.14 6.44
N SER A 51 6.12 -0.56 5.33
CA SER A 51 6.95 0.24 4.42
C SER A 51 7.60 1.42 5.15
N LEU A 52 6.83 2.14 5.98
CA LEU A 52 7.31 3.28 6.73
C LEU A 52 8.37 2.88 7.78
N GLY A 53 8.15 1.76 8.47
CA GLY A 53 9.12 1.19 9.41
C GLY A 53 10.44 0.85 8.73
N ALA A 54 10.39 0.21 7.56
CA ALA A 54 11.57 -0.11 6.77
C ALA A 54 12.34 1.15 6.32
N MET A 55 11.62 2.16 5.80
CA MET A 55 12.25 3.42 5.38
C MET A 55 12.89 4.17 6.56
N ARG A 56 12.20 4.27 7.70
CA ARG A 56 12.74 4.93 8.90
C ARG A 56 13.97 4.20 9.44
N ALA A 57 13.96 2.87 9.44
CA ALA A 57 15.12 2.07 9.85
C ALA A 57 16.32 2.30 8.92
N ALA A 58 16.08 2.36 7.60
CA ALA A 58 17.13 2.64 6.61
C ALA A 58 17.73 4.04 6.78
N VAL A 59 16.89 5.07 6.98
CA VAL A 59 17.32 6.44 7.27
C VAL A 59 18.15 6.51 8.56
N ALA A 60 17.69 5.87 9.63
CA ALA A 60 18.40 5.83 10.91
C ALA A 60 19.77 5.12 10.77
N ASN A 61 19.83 4.01 10.03
CA ASN A 61 21.08 3.31 9.76
C ASN A 61 22.05 4.16 8.93
N PHE A 62 21.56 4.87 7.91
CA PHE A 62 22.37 5.80 7.14
C PHE A 62 22.95 6.91 8.02
N TYR A 63 22.12 7.53 8.87
CA TYR A 63 22.58 8.54 9.82
C TYR A 63 23.64 8.00 10.78
N ALA A 64 23.43 6.81 11.34
CA ALA A 64 24.39 6.17 12.23
C ALA A 64 25.74 5.91 11.54
N LYS A 65 25.72 5.42 10.30
CA LYS A 65 26.93 5.24 9.49
C LYS A 65 27.65 6.56 9.23
N SER A 66 26.90 7.61 8.89
CA SER A 66 27.41 8.96 8.67
C SER A 66 28.10 9.51 9.93
N ALA A 67 27.51 9.28 11.10
CA ALA A 67 28.04 9.74 12.38
C ALA A 67 29.38 9.08 12.78
N VAL A 68 29.61 7.84 12.36
CA VAL A 68 30.87 7.12 12.66
C VAL A 68 31.94 7.35 11.59
N GLY A 69 31.56 7.82 10.40
CA GLY A 69 32.45 8.01 9.25
C GLY A 69 33.40 9.21 9.31
N GLY A 70 33.47 9.93 10.43
CA GLY A 70 34.40 11.05 10.64
C GLY A 70 33.98 12.39 10.03
N GLY A 71 32.81 12.47 9.39
CA GLY A 71 32.19 13.72 8.94
C GLY A 71 31.12 14.22 9.92
N THR A 72 30.52 15.38 9.61
CA THR A 72 29.35 15.86 10.35
C THR A 72 28.17 14.90 10.12
N PRO A 73 27.56 14.34 11.18
CA PRO A 73 26.42 13.45 11.05
C PRO A 73 25.31 14.11 10.23
N ALA A 74 24.88 13.44 9.17
CA ALA A 74 23.87 13.95 8.26
C ALA A 74 22.85 12.87 7.93
N TYR A 75 21.58 13.27 7.87
CA TYR A 75 20.51 12.45 7.30
C TYR A 75 20.67 12.38 5.78
N PRO A 76 20.16 11.31 5.13
CA PRO A 76 20.27 11.19 3.68
C PRO A 76 19.50 12.30 2.97
N THR A 77 19.97 12.71 1.80
CA THR A 77 19.20 13.59 0.91
C THR A 77 18.08 12.80 0.20
N ILE A 78 17.08 13.49 -0.35
CA ILE A 78 16.02 12.85 -1.14
C ILE A 78 16.61 12.08 -2.34
N THR A 79 17.66 12.62 -2.98
CA THR A 79 18.37 11.93 -4.06
C THR A 79 18.99 10.62 -3.59
N GLN A 80 19.60 10.60 -2.40
CA GLN A 80 20.18 9.38 -1.81
C GLN A 80 19.12 8.37 -1.38
N LEU A 81 17.92 8.82 -0.99
CA LEU A 81 16.80 7.92 -0.71
C LEU A 81 16.25 7.26 -1.98
N ASN A 82 16.24 7.98 -3.09
CA ASN A 82 15.79 7.46 -4.39
C ASN A 82 16.85 6.65 -5.14
N THR A 83 18.12 6.72 -4.71
CA THR A 83 19.19 5.94 -5.32
C THR A 83 19.23 4.55 -4.71
N VAL A 84 19.02 3.52 -5.52
CA VAL A 84 19.07 2.13 -5.07
C VAL A 84 20.48 1.79 -4.58
N GLY A 85 20.58 1.15 -3.42
CA GLY A 85 21.83 0.70 -2.82
C GLY A 85 22.55 1.75 -1.96
N THR A 86 22.08 3.00 -1.89
CA THR A 86 22.66 4.02 -1.00
C THR A 86 22.00 4.06 0.38
N VAL A 87 20.67 4.17 0.42
CA VAL A 87 19.90 4.18 1.68
C VAL A 87 19.00 2.96 1.74
N LEU A 88 18.19 2.76 0.70
CA LEU A 88 17.33 1.59 0.53
C LEU A 88 18.04 0.55 -0.34
N ILE A 89 17.81 -0.74 -0.07
CA ILE A 89 18.40 -1.84 -0.83
C ILE A 89 17.71 -2.01 -2.19
N ASP A 90 16.42 -1.71 -2.24
CA ASP A 90 15.59 -1.74 -3.44
C ASP A 90 14.96 -0.35 -3.67
N THR A 91 14.18 -0.20 -4.74
CA THR A 91 13.40 1.01 -4.98
C THR A 91 12.51 1.36 -3.80
N VAL A 92 12.18 2.64 -3.67
CA VAL A 92 11.26 3.14 -2.64
C VAL A 92 9.97 2.32 -2.69
N PRO A 93 9.51 1.76 -1.55
CA PRO A 93 8.32 0.93 -1.55
C PRO A 93 7.08 1.74 -1.93
N ASP A 94 6.12 1.09 -2.58
CA ASP A 94 4.84 1.72 -2.90
C ASP A 94 4.06 2.06 -1.62
N ASN A 95 3.47 3.25 -1.60
CA ASN A 95 2.46 3.63 -0.62
C ASN A 95 1.11 2.99 -1.00
N PRO A 96 0.53 2.10 -0.18
CA PRO A 96 -0.70 1.37 -0.50
C PRO A 96 -1.97 2.24 -0.49
N PHE A 97 -1.87 3.50 -0.04
CA PHE A 97 -2.95 4.49 -0.09
C PHE A 97 -2.88 5.39 -1.32
N ASP A 98 -1.86 5.23 -2.16
CA ASP A 98 -1.78 5.90 -3.46
C ASP A 98 -2.06 4.91 -4.60
N GLY A 99 -3.05 5.23 -5.42
CA GLY A 99 -3.43 4.45 -6.60
C GLY A 99 -2.80 4.95 -7.90
N ASP A 100 -2.04 6.06 -7.86
CA ASP A 100 -1.39 6.65 -9.01
C ASP A 100 0.00 6.04 -9.24
N SER A 101 0.57 6.34 -10.40
CA SER A 101 1.97 6.17 -10.79
C SER A 101 2.98 6.81 -9.84
N THR A 102 2.55 7.71 -8.95
CA THR A 102 3.39 8.45 -7.99
C THR A 102 3.56 7.78 -6.62
N LYS A 103 3.03 6.57 -6.46
CA LYS A 103 2.98 5.83 -5.18
C LYS A 103 4.33 5.54 -4.52
N ASN A 104 5.45 5.65 -5.23
CA ASN A 104 6.79 5.49 -4.67
C ASN A 104 7.60 6.81 -4.64
N ASN A 105 7.01 7.93 -5.05
CA ASN A 105 7.70 9.21 -5.04
C ASN A 105 7.99 9.66 -3.61
N ILE A 106 9.12 10.35 -3.44
CA ILE A 106 9.46 11.04 -2.20
C ILE A 106 9.43 12.54 -2.46
N VAL A 107 8.58 13.26 -1.74
CA VAL A 107 8.53 14.73 -1.76
C VAL A 107 9.22 15.32 -0.53
N ASP A 108 9.71 16.55 -0.66
CA ASP A 108 10.31 17.28 0.45
C ASP A 108 9.23 17.69 1.45
N GLY A 109 9.36 17.17 2.66
CA GLY A 109 8.49 17.45 3.80
C GLY A 109 9.01 18.55 4.73
N THR A 110 10.05 19.29 4.34
CA THR A 110 10.60 20.36 5.18
C THR A 110 9.53 21.43 5.45
N GLY A 111 9.20 21.65 6.73
CA GLY A 111 8.14 22.58 7.15
C GLY A 111 6.71 22.10 6.89
N VAL A 112 6.51 20.87 6.42
CA VAL A 112 5.19 20.30 6.15
C VAL A 112 4.62 19.64 7.40
N THR A 113 3.36 19.92 7.70
CA THR A 113 2.60 19.23 8.75
C THR A 113 2.19 17.82 8.28
N LYS A 114 2.49 16.80 9.09
CA LYS A 114 2.10 15.40 8.79
C LYS A 114 0.59 15.28 8.55
N GLY A 115 0.20 14.54 7.52
CA GLY A 115 -1.19 14.40 7.09
C GLY A 115 -1.66 15.48 6.10
N THR A 116 -0.84 16.50 5.86
CA THR A 116 -1.03 17.42 4.73
C THR A 116 -0.38 16.82 3.50
N VAL A 117 -1.16 16.69 2.44
CA VAL A 117 -0.64 16.24 1.15
C VAL A 117 0.16 17.37 0.51
N THR A 118 1.37 17.06 0.07
CA THR A 118 2.32 18.03 -0.51
C THR A 118 2.67 17.64 -1.95
N GLY A 119 2.67 18.61 -2.87
CA GLY A 119 2.96 18.37 -4.29
C GLY A 119 1.85 17.58 -5.00
N THR A 120 2.22 16.69 -5.93
CA THR A 120 1.29 15.70 -6.48
C THR A 120 0.98 14.69 -5.38
N SER A 121 -0.30 14.53 -5.03
CA SER A 121 -0.76 13.56 -4.04
C SER A 121 -0.18 12.18 -4.35
N GLY A 122 0.66 11.65 -3.46
CA GLY A 122 1.24 10.35 -3.69
C GLY A 122 2.58 10.06 -3.03
N GLY A 123 2.80 8.78 -2.72
CA GLY A 123 4.04 8.28 -2.13
C GLY A 123 4.30 8.75 -0.70
N TRP A 124 5.48 9.32 -0.48
CA TRP A 124 6.04 9.59 0.84
C TRP A 124 6.51 11.03 0.95
N CYS A 125 6.38 11.61 2.13
CA CYS A 125 7.07 12.82 2.50
C CYS A 125 8.30 12.48 3.33
N TYR A 126 9.39 13.21 3.11
CA TYR A 126 10.62 13.07 3.86
C TYR A 126 11.22 14.43 4.19
N ASN A 127 11.60 14.63 5.44
CA ASN A 127 12.31 15.82 5.88
C ASN A 127 13.81 15.53 6.05
N PRO A 128 14.68 16.01 5.14
CA PRO A 128 16.12 15.77 5.20
C PRO A 128 16.82 16.44 6.38
N THR A 129 16.18 17.40 7.06
CA THR A 129 16.78 18.12 8.19
C THR A 129 16.75 17.29 9.47
N ASN A 130 15.73 16.44 9.63
CA ASN A 130 15.50 15.68 10.86
C ASN A 130 15.24 14.17 10.63
N GLY A 131 15.31 13.70 9.39
CA GLY A 131 15.17 12.29 9.04
C GLY A 131 13.74 11.75 9.13
N GLN A 132 12.74 12.60 9.34
CA GLN A 132 11.35 12.14 9.48
C GLN A 132 10.78 11.70 8.13
N VAL A 133 10.15 10.52 8.11
CA VAL A 133 9.39 9.97 6.96
C VAL A 133 7.94 9.78 7.38
N TRP A 134 6.98 10.09 6.50
CA TRP A 134 5.54 9.80 6.65
C TRP A 134 4.87 9.64 5.28
N ALA A 135 3.70 9.02 5.22
CA ALA A 135 2.95 8.93 3.97
C ALA A 135 2.45 10.29 3.51
N ASN A 136 2.59 10.57 2.22
CA ASN A 136 2.05 11.77 1.59
C ASN A 136 0.55 11.57 1.23
N THR A 137 -0.28 11.27 2.23
CA THR A 137 -1.72 11.04 2.03
C THR A 137 -2.53 11.68 3.14
N ASN A 138 -3.81 11.95 2.86
CA ASN A 138 -4.79 12.43 3.83
C ASN A 138 -5.48 11.29 4.60
N THR A 139 -4.90 10.08 4.59
CA THR A 139 -5.54 8.90 5.19
C THR A 139 -5.48 8.93 6.71
N SER A 140 -6.64 8.73 7.34
CA SER A 140 -6.77 8.52 8.78
C SER A 140 -6.74 7.02 9.09
N GLY A 141 -5.77 6.54 9.87
CA GLY A 141 -5.69 5.13 10.31
C GLY A 141 -4.28 4.57 10.44
N VAL A 142 -3.32 5.13 9.71
CA VAL A 142 -1.90 4.73 9.78
C VAL A 142 -1.22 5.23 11.05
N GLY A 143 -1.81 6.22 11.73
CA GLY A 143 -1.27 6.81 12.97
C GLY A 143 0.01 7.62 12.75
N GLU A 144 0.41 7.82 11.49
CA GLU A 144 1.61 8.57 11.13
C GLU A 144 1.48 10.09 11.31
N ASN A 145 0.24 10.58 11.45
CA ASN A 145 -0.09 11.99 11.73
C ASN A 145 -0.17 12.29 13.24
N SER A 146 0.07 11.29 14.10
CA SER A 146 -0.14 11.38 15.55
C SER A 146 1.15 11.33 16.38
N PHE A 147 2.32 11.33 15.73
CA PHE A 147 3.64 11.32 16.37
C PHE A 147 4.52 12.47 15.87
#